data_AF-A0A6G5NJB8-F1
#
_entry.id   AF-A0A6G5NJB8-F1
#
_cell.length_a   1.000
_cell.length_b   1.000
_cell.length_c   1.000
_cell.angle_alpha   90.00
_cell.angle_beta   90.00
_cell.angle_gamma   90.00
#
_symmetry.space_group_name_H-M   'P 1'
#
loop_
_entity.id
_entity.type
_entity.pdbx_description
1 polymer ?
#
loop_
_entity_poly.entity_id
_entity_poly.type
_entity_poly.pdbx_seq_one_letter_code
_entity_poly.pdbx_strand_id
1 'polypeptide(L)'
;IIPALNMGTPKVIRNNAGGIFNHLIFFKTLMMPTSMSNSTNNTMLPEDIAKAINASFGNFTAFSKNMTDTALGVFGSGWAWLTYNPKTKALAVEPTANQDNPLSSGLGYSGNTPLLGIDVWEHAYYLKHQNVRAAYIKDWFMVVNWPQ
;
A
#
# COMPACT_ATOMS: atom_id res chain seq x y z
N ILE A 1 16.58 8.39 6.81
CA ILE A 1 15.21 8.46 7.36
C ILE A 1 14.66 9.81 6.95
N ILE A 2 13.64 9.87 6.07
CA ILE A 2 12.95 11.13 5.78
C ILE A 2 12.08 11.42 7.01
N PRO A 3 12.25 12.56 7.71
CA PRO A 3 11.43 12.88 8.88
C PRO A 3 9.95 12.99 8.50
N ALA A 4 9.07 12.69 9.45
CA ALA A 4 7.63 12.81 9.24
C ALA A 4 7.24 14.24 8.83
N LEU A 5 6.52 14.37 7.72
CA LEU A 5 6.10 15.65 7.16
C LEU A 5 4.83 16.11 7.90
N ASN A 6 4.70 17.42 8.15
CA ASN A 6 3.60 17.99 8.94
C ASN A 6 2.99 19.23 8.26
N MET A 7 1.96 19.84 8.87
CA MET A 7 1.28 21.03 8.33
C MET A 7 2.20 22.24 8.14
N GLY A 8 3.31 22.33 8.89
CA GLY A 8 4.32 23.39 8.74
C GLY A 8 5.30 23.16 7.58
N THR A 9 5.29 21.97 6.97
CA THR A 9 6.14 21.67 5.81
C THR A 9 5.52 22.25 4.54
N PRO A 10 6.28 22.99 3.69
CA PRO A 10 5.78 23.49 2.43
C PRO A 10 5.17 22.38 1.56
N LYS A 11 3.98 22.64 1.00
CA LYS A 11 3.23 21.65 0.19
C LYS A 11 4.06 21.05 -0.94
N VAL A 12 4.92 21.86 -1.58
CA VAL A 12 5.80 21.38 -2.66
C VAL A 12 6.81 20.33 -2.16
N ILE A 13 7.41 20.55 -0.99
CA ILE A 13 8.34 19.59 -0.38
C ILE A 13 7.56 18.34 0.01
N ARG A 14 6.38 18.53 0.61
CA ARG A 14 5.53 17.41 1.01
C ARG A 14 5.17 16.50 -0.17
N ASN A 15 4.71 17.08 -1.27
CA ASN A 15 4.32 16.32 -2.44
C ASN A 15 5.50 15.59 -3.08
N ASN A 16 6.65 16.24 -3.22
CA ASN A 16 7.82 15.63 -3.87
C ASN A 16 8.47 14.56 -2.99
N ALA A 17 8.71 14.86 -1.70
CA ALA A 17 9.32 13.90 -0.78
C ALA A 17 8.39 12.72 -0.49
N GLY A 18 7.10 12.99 -0.30
CA GLY A 18 6.07 11.96 -0.14
C GLY A 18 5.99 11.06 -1.37
N GLY A 19 6.01 11.64 -2.58
CA GLY A 19 6.00 10.86 -3.81
C GLY A 19 7.21 9.93 -3.94
N ILE A 20 8.42 10.42 -3.66
CA ILE A 20 9.62 9.58 -3.64
C ILE A 20 9.47 8.45 -2.63
N PHE A 21 9.07 8.76 -1.40
CA PHE A 21 8.90 7.76 -0.35
C PHE A 21 7.88 6.68 -0.72
N ASN A 22 6.73 7.10 -1.25
CA ASN A 22 5.64 6.18 -1.59
C ASN A 22 6.06 5.21 -2.69
N HIS A 23 6.70 5.73 -3.75
CA HIS A 23 7.18 4.90 -4.86
C HIS A 23 8.34 3.99 -4.46
N LEU A 24 9.22 4.42 -3.55
CA LEU A 24 10.28 3.55 -3.02
C LEU A 24 9.70 2.33 -2.30
N ILE A 25 8.64 2.50 -1.51
CA ILE A 25 7.94 1.37 -0.89
C ILE A 25 7.29 0.53 -1.98
N PHE A 26 6.49 1.14 -2.86
CA PHE A 26 5.78 0.45 -3.94
C PHE A 26 6.69 -0.49 -4.70
N PHE A 27 7.76 0.01 -5.33
CA PHE A 27 8.66 -0.82 -6.12
C PHE A 27 9.43 -1.86 -5.30
N LYS A 28 9.81 -1.54 -4.04
CA LYS A 28 10.48 -2.50 -3.17
C LYS A 28 9.57 -3.68 -2.78
N THR A 29 8.27 -3.45 -2.74
CA THR A 29 7.25 -4.44 -2.36
C THR A 29 6.63 -5.18 -3.54
N LEU A 30 7.12 -4.98 -4.76
CA LEU A 30 6.70 -5.73 -5.95
C LEU A 30 7.74 -6.80 -6.32
N MET A 31 7.27 -7.89 -6.92
CA MET A 31 8.14 -8.96 -7.42
C MET A 31 8.80 -8.52 -8.72
N MET A 32 10.10 -8.78 -8.85
CA MET A 32 10.82 -8.58 -10.11
C MET A 32 10.48 -9.71 -11.10
N PRO A 33 10.30 -9.42 -12.40
CA PRO A 33 9.86 -10.42 -13.39
C PRO A 33 10.77 -11.65 -13.53
N THR A 34 12.04 -11.55 -13.15
CA THR A 34 13.01 -12.66 -13.21
C THR A 34 12.74 -13.76 -12.19
N SER A 35 11.89 -13.51 -11.19
CA SER A 35 11.40 -14.51 -10.23
C SER A 35 9.92 -14.84 -10.46
N MET A 36 9.39 -14.68 -11.68
CA MET A 36 8.13 -15.32 -12.06
C MET A 36 8.35 -16.84 -12.05
N SER A 37 8.27 -17.41 -10.84
CA SER A 37 8.09 -18.83 -10.66
C SER A 37 6.86 -19.22 -11.46
N ASN A 38 7.02 -20.14 -12.42
CA ASN A 38 5.93 -20.80 -13.15
C ASN A 38 4.98 -21.60 -12.22
N SER A 39 5.03 -21.35 -10.92
CA SER A 39 4.00 -21.73 -9.98
C SER A 39 2.77 -20.87 -10.26
N THR A 40 1.73 -21.51 -10.77
CA THR A 40 0.34 -21.03 -10.72
C THR A 40 -0.13 -20.72 -9.28
N ASN A 41 0.73 -20.93 -8.27
CA ASN A 41 0.58 -20.54 -6.87
C ASN A 41 1.69 -19.55 -6.46
N ASN A 42 1.76 -18.38 -7.11
CA ASN A 42 2.62 -17.30 -6.64
C ASN A 42 2.13 -16.91 -5.22
N THR A 43 3.00 -17.05 -4.23
CA THR A 43 2.84 -16.68 -2.81
C THR A 43 2.12 -17.70 -1.89
N MET A 44 2.87 -18.67 -1.34
CA MET A 44 2.61 -19.03 0.06
C MET A 44 3.01 -17.80 0.86
N LEU A 45 2.01 -17.02 1.27
CA LEU A 45 2.19 -15.95 2.23
C LEU A 45 3.02 -16.51 3.40
N PRO A 46 4.22 -15.95 3.69
CA PRO A 46 5.08 -16.42 4.76
C PRO A 46 4.28 -16.59 6.05
N GLU A 47 4.56 -17.64 6.82
CA GLU A 47 3.71 -18.05 7.94
C GLU A 47 3.48 -16.92 8.95
N ASP A 48 4.52 -16.13 9.24
CA ASP A 48 4.43 -15.00 10.18
C ASP A 48 3.55 -13.87 9.63
N ILE A 49 3.59 -13.62 8.32
CA ILE A 49 2.72 -12.65 7.67
C ILE A 49 1.28 -13.16 7.66
N ALA A 50 1.06 -14.44 7.38
CA ALA A 50 -0.25 -15.07 7.43
C ALA A 50 -0.87 -14.99 8.83
N LYS A 51 -0.07 -15.25 9.88
CA LYS A 51 -0.50 -15.09 11.28
C LYS A 51 -0.87 -13.65 11.60
N ALA A 52 -0.05 -12.68 11.20
CA ALA A 52 -0.32 -11.26 11.45
C ALA A 52 -1.61 -10.78 10.75
N ILE A 53 -1.82 -11.21 9.50
CA ILE A 53 -3.04 -10.94 8.74
C ILE A 53 -4.25 -11.60 9.39
N ASN A 54 -4.17 -12.88 9.76
CA ASN A 54 -5.26 -13.58 10.42
C ASN A 54 -5.60 -12.95 11.78
N ALA A 55 -4.61 -12.50 12.55
CA ALA A 55 -4.83 -11.84 13.83
C ALA A 55 -5.54 -10.48 13.68
N SER A 56 -5.28 -9.75 12.59
CA SER A 56 -5.81 -8.38 12.40
C SER A 56 -7.10 -8.35 11.58
N PHE A 57 -7.28 -9.29 10.64
CA PHE A 57 -8.38 -9.29 9.68
C PHE A 57 -9.19 -10.60 9.69
N GLY A 58 -8.80 -11.60 10.48
CA GLY A 58 -9.41 -12.93 10.53
C GLY A 58 -8.88 -13.88 9.46
N ASN A 59 -8.78 -13.42 8.21
CA ASN A 59 -8.16 -14.18 7.11
C ASN A 59 -7.67 -13.28 5.97
N PHE A 60 -6.91 -13.87 5.04
CA PHE A 60 -6.39 -13.14 3.87
C PHE A 60 -7.49 -12.60 2.95
N THR A 61 -8.62 -13.32 2.79
CA THR A 61 -9.75 -12.85 1.96
C THR A 61 -10.38 -11.59 2.53
N ALA A 62 -10.53 -11.50 3.85
CA ALA A 62 -11.04 -10.32 4.52
C ALA A 62 -10.06 -9.14 4.40
N PHE A 63 -8.76 -9.40 4.54
CA PHE A 63 -7.72 -8.40 4.28
C PHE A 63 -7.76 -7.89 2.84
N SER A 64 -7.74 -8.79 1.85
CA SER A 64 -7.70 -8.41 0.43
C SER A 64 -8.95 -7.64 0.03
N LYS A 65 -10.13 -8.00 0.57
CA LYS A 65 -11.36 -7.22 0.41
C LYS A 65 -11.23 -5.82 1.00
N ASN A 66 -10.77 -5.69 2.25
CA ASN A 66 -10.61 -4.39 2.91
C ASN A 66 -9.63 -3.47 2.15
N MET A 67 -8.49 -4.03 1.73
CA MET A 67 -7.50 -3.33 0.90
C MET A 67 -8.10 -2.88 -0.44
N THR A 68 -8.86 -3.75 -1.11
CA THR A 68 -9.52 -3.44 -2.38
C THR A 68 -10.56 -2.34 -2.21
N ASP A 69 -11.44 -2.46 -1.23
CA ASP A 69 -12.49 -1.47 -0.96
C ASP A 69 -11.88 -0.10 -0.61
N THR A 70 -10.80 -0.09 0.17
CA THR A 70 -10.07 1.13 0.50
C THR A 70 -9.43 1.77 -0.73
N ALA A 71 -8.74 0.99 -1.58
CA ALA A 71 -8.11 1.45 -2.80
C ALA A 71 -9.13 1.99 -3.83
N LEU A 72 -10.29 1.35 -3.94
CA LEU A 72 -11.39 1.83 -4.77
C LEU A 72 -12.01 3.12 -4.22
N GLY A 73 -12.12 3.23 -2.89
CA GLY A 73 -12.68 4.39 -2.19
C GLY A 73 -11.82 5.66 -2.21
N VAL A 74 -10.56 5.58 -2.67
CA VAL A 74 -9.70 6.77 -2.81
C VAL A 74 -10.30 7.71 -3.85
N PHE A 75 -10.72 8.89 -3.39
CA PHE A 75 -11.24 9.94 -4.28
C PHE A 75 -10.11 10.69 -4.97
N GLY A 76 -10.08 10.62 -6.30
CA GLY A 76 -9.03 11.21 -7.12
C GLY A 76 -7.69 10.45 -6.99
N SER A 77 -6.61 11.22 -6.91
CA SER A 77 -5.24 10.73 -6.78
C SER A 77 -4.90 10.35 -5.34
N GLY A 78 -4.25 9.20 -5.14
CA GLY A 78 -3.82 8.78 -3.82
C GLY A 78 -3.32 7.34 -3.75
N TRP A 79 -3.31 6.81 -2.54
CA TRP A 79 -2.73 5.52 -2.21
C TRP A 79 -3.62 4.78 -1.20
N ALA A 80 -3.57 3.45 -1.21
CA ALA A 80 -4.04 2.64 -0.10
C ALA A 80 -2.87 1.86 0.50
N TRP A 81 -2.87 1.71 1.82
CA TRP A 81 -1.75 1.17 2.57
C TRP A 81 -2.18 0.04 3.49
N LEU A 82 -1.35 -0.99 3.57
CA LEU A 82 -1.28 -1.86 4.74
C LEU A 82 -0.24 -1.27 5.69
N THR A 83 -0.65 -0.98 6.92
CA THR A 83 0.22 -0.39 7.93
C THR A 83 0.26 -1.19 9.21
N TYR A 84 1.33 -1.01 9.99
CA TYR A 84 1.48 -1.57 11.32
C TYR A 84 1.33 -0.47 12.37
N ASN A 85 0.42 -0.70 13.33
CA ASN A 85 0.25 0.18 14.47
C ASN A 85 1.13 -0.31 15.63
N PRO A 86 2.21 0.40 16.00
CA PRO A 86 3.12 -0.03 17.05
C PRO A 86 2.49 0.00 18.46
N LYS A 87 1.40 0.75 18.66
CA LYS A 87 0.72 0.85 19.95
C LYS A 87 -0.18 -0.35 20.20
N THR A 88 -0.98 -0.73 19.21
CA THR A 88 -1.91 -1.87 19.31
C THR A 88 -1.28 -3.19 18.86
N LYS A 89 -0.11 -3.13 18.21
CA LYS A 89 0.59 -4.27 17.60
C LYS A 89 -0.25 -5.00 16.56
N ALA A 90 -1.14 -4.28 15.87
CA ALA A 90 -2.05 -4.82 14.86
C ALA A 90 -1.80 -4.19 13.49
N LEU A 91 -2.20 -4.91 12.45
CA LEU A 91 -2.23 -4.38 11.09
C LEU A 91 -3.52 -3.58 10.86
N ALA A 92 -3.43 -2.58 9.99
CA ALA A 92 -4.55 -1.77 9.55
C ALA A 92 -4.46 -1.51 8.04
N VAL A 93 -5.61 -1.17 7.44
CA VAL A 93 -5.68 -0.66 6.07
C VAL A 93 -6.17 0.77 6.11
N GLU A 94 -5.50 1.69 5.42
CA GLU A 94 -5.88 3.11 5.39
C GLU A 94 -5.56 3.78 4.04
N PRO A 95 -6.38 4.77 3.61
CA PRO A 95 -6.11 5.55 2.40
C PRO A 95 -5.29 6.81 2.72
N THR A 96 -4.54 7.30 1.74
CA THR A 96 -3.97 8.67 1.75
C THR A 96 -4.23 9.40 0.45
N ALA A 97 -4.34 10.72 0.52
CA ALA A 97 -4.59 11.55 -0.66
C ALA A 97 -3.27 12.01 -1.28
N ASN A 98 -3.27 12.17 -2.60
CA ASN A 98 -2.13 12.66 -3.37
C ASN A 98 -0.83 11.88 -3.07
N GLN A 99 0.16 12.57 -2.51
CA GLN A 99 1.48 12.02 -2.17
C GLN A 99 1.70 11.96 -0.65
N ASP A 100 0.64 12.16 0.14
CA ASP A 100 0.72 11.98 1.58
C ASP A 100 0.83 10.47 1.91
N ASN A 101 1.26 10.16 3.13
CA ASN A 101 1.47 8.78 3.56
C ASN A 101 1.20 8.61 5.07
N PRO A 102 1.04 7.36 5.56
CA PRO A 102 0.66 7.08 6.94
C PRO A 102 1.58 7.69 8.00
N LEU A 103 2.87 7.91 7.70
CA LEU A 103 3.82 8.52 8.65
C LEU A 103 3.52 10.00 8.93
N SER A 104 2.72 10.66 8.08
CA SER A 104 2.41 12.08 8.17
C SER A 104 1.33 12.36 9.23
N SER A 105 1.54 11.88 10.46
CA SER A 105 0.59 12.01 11.59
C SER A 105 0.17 13.45 11.88
N GLY A 106 1.05 14.42 11.63
CA GLY A 106 0.75 15.85 11.74
C GLY A 106 -0.22 16.41 10.69
N LEU A 107 -0.73 15.58 9.77
CA LEU A 107 -1.71 15.93 8.73
C LEU A 107 -3.05 15.21 8.92
N GLY A 108 -3.26 14.54 10.07
CA GLY A 108 -4.48 13.77 10.35
C GLY A 108 -4.42 12.30 9.93
N TYR A 109 -3.24 11.80 9.54
CA TYR A 109 -3.02 10.37 9.31
C TYR A 109 -2.62 9.64 10.59
N SER A 110 -2.66 8.30 10.57
CA SER A 110 -2.49 7.48 11.77
C SER A 110 -1.12 7.58 12.44
N GLY A 111 -0.06 7.92 11.70
CA GLY A 111 1.31 7.77 12.15
C GLY A 111 1.81 6.32 12.15
N ASN A 112 1.03 5.38 11.61
CA ASN A 112 1.40 3.97 11.52
C ASN A 112 2.56 3.76 10.54
N THR A 113 3.29 2.67 10.72
CA THR A 113 4.39 2.29 9.83
C THR A 113 3.82 1.69 8.54
N PRO A 114 4.06 2.28 7.36
CA PRO A 114 3.63 1.70 6.10
C PRO A 114 4.45 0.45 5.77
N LEU A 115 3.77 -0.64 5.41
CA LEU A 115 4.39 -1.91 5.06
C LEU A 115 4.27 -2.20 3.56
N LEU A 116 3.10 -1.97 3.00
CA LEU A 116 2.76 -2.19 1.59
C LEU A 116 1.84 -1.05 1.15
N GLY A 117 2.03 -0.54 -0.07
CA GLY A 117 1.20 0.51 -0.65
C GLY A 117 0.85 0.19 -2.10
N ILE A 118 -0.36 0.54 -2.51
CA ILE A 118 -0.78 0.53 -3.92
C ILE A 118 -1.02 1.97 -4.40
N ASP A 119 -0.39 2.32 -5.52
CA ASP A 119 -0.61 3.61 -6.20
C ASP A 119 -1.92 3.55 -6.99
N VAL A 120 -2.90 4.36 -6.62
CA VAL A 120 -4.18 4.45 -7.35
C VAL A 120 -4.34 5.77 -8.10
N TRP A 121 -3.24 6.49 -8.34
CA TRP A 121 -3.19 7.51 -9.36
C TRP A 121 -3.42 6.88 -10.74
N GLU A 122 -4.17 7.57 -11.60
CA GLU A 122 -4.50 7.03 -12.93
C GLU A 122 -3.23 6.73 -13.75
N HIS A 123 -2.15 7.49 -13.59
CA HIS A 123 -0.87 7.21 -14.28
C HIS A 123 -0.34 5.80 -14.02
N ALA A 124 -0.70 5.17 -12.89
CA ALA A 124 -0.16 3.88 -12.51
C ALA A 124 -0.77 2.72 -13.30
N TYR A 125 -1.97 2.92 -13.86
CA TYR A 125 -2.73 1.82 -14.45
C TYR A 125 -3.49 2.16 -15.74
N TYR A 126 -3.70 3.43 -16.05
CA TYR A 126 -4.66 3.84 -17.09
C TYR A 126 -4.30 3.31 -18.49
N LEU A 127 -3.01 3.20 -18.83
CA LEU A 127 -2.60 2.69 -20.14
C LEU A 127 -3.00 1.23 -20.38
N LYS A 128 -3.09 0.40 -19.33
CA LYS A 128 -3.44 -1.03 -19.43
C LYS A 128 -4.89 -1.32 -19.02
N HIS A 129 -5.41 -0.61 -18.02
CA HIS A 129 -6.70 -0.91 -17.39
C HIS A 129 -7.73 0.22 -17.58
N GLN A 130 -7.33 1.36 -18.14
CA GLN A 130 -8.21 2.51 -18.40
C GLN A 130 -8.95 2.92 -17.13
N ASN A 131 -10.27 3.03 -17.16
CA ASN A 131 -11.09 3.39 -16.00
C ASN A 131 -11.37 2.21 -15.05
N VAL A 132 -10.92 0.99 -15.36
CA VAL A 132 -11.23 -0.22 -14.60
C VAL A 132 -10.20 -0.44 -13.47
N ARG A 133 -10.19 0.48 -12.48
CA ARG A 133 -9.28 0.44 -11.32
C ARG A 133 -9.32 -0.91 -10.57
N ALA A 134 -10.48 -1.54 -10.48
CA ALA A 134 -10.63 -2.86 -9.84
C ALA A 134 -9.79 -3.96 -10.51
N ALA A 135 -9.65 -3.92 -11.85
CA ALA A 135 -8.82 -4.88 -12.57
C ALA A 135 -7.33 -4.67 -12.27
N TYR A 136 -6.90 -3.41 -12.17
CA TYR A 136 -5.54 -3.07 -11.74
C TYR A 136 -5.23 -3.56 -10.33
N ILE A 137 -6.13 -3.32 -9.36
CA ILE A 137 -5.94 -3.78 -7.97
C ILE A 137 -5.82 -5.31 -7.91
N LYS A 138 -6.65 -6.03 -8.67
CA LYS A 138 -6.60 -7.48 -8.77
C LYS A 138 -5.25 -7.97 -9.31
N ASP A 139 -4.76 -7.37 -10.40
CA ASP A 139 -3.47 -7.72 -10.98
C ASP A 139 -2.31 -7.37 -10.04
N TRP A 140 -2.41 -6.25 -9.31
CA TRP A 140 -1.41 -5.84 -8.33
C TRP A 140 -1.19 -6.90 -7.24
N PHE A 141 -2.26 -7.51 -6.71
CA PHE A 141 -2.12 -8.61 -5.73
C PHE A 141 -1.29 -9.79 -6.23
N MET A 142 -1.26 -10.04 -7.55
CA MET A 142 -0.49 -11.15 -8.14
C MET A 142 1.02 -10.89 -8.17
N VAL A 143 1.42 -9.63 -8.04
CA VAL A 143 2.81 -9.16 -8.14
C VAL A 143 3.34 -8.58 -6.84
N VAL A 144 2.57 -8.62 -5.74
CA VAL A 144 3.07 -8.26 -4.40
C VAL A 144 4.14 -9.25 -3.98
N ASN A 145 5.32 -8.73 -3.62
CA ASN A 145 6.41 -9.50 -3.07
C ASN A 145 6.31 -9.55 -1.55
N TRP A 146 5.84 -10.68 -1.03
CA TRP A 146 5.87 -10.95 0.41
C TRP A 146 7.28 -11.41 0.79
N PRO A 147 8.04 -10.63 1.58
CA PRO A 147 9.40 -10.99 1.95
C PRO A 147 9.38 -12.32 2.72
N GLN A 148 10.23 -13.25 2.30
CA GLN A 148 10.45 -14.54 2.95
C GLN A 148 11.24 -14.38 4.25
#